data_AF-A0A5R8YTE4-F1
#
_entry.id   AF-A0A5R8YTE4-F1
#
_cell.length_a   1.000
_cell.length_b   1.000
_cell.length_c   1.000
_cell.angle_alpha   90.00
_cell.angle_beta   90.00
_cell.angle_gamma   90.00
#
_symmetry.space_group_name_H-M   'P 1'
#
loop_
_entity.id
_entity.type
_entity.pdbx_description
1 polymer ?
#
loop_
_entity_poly.entity_id
_entity_poly.type
_entity_poly.pdbx_seq_one_letter_code
_entity_poly.pdbx_strand_id
1 'polypeptide(L)'
;MESIPQPQLDLNRYKPKWQERFAFFEAHGYPGSQAYNEAFKALPAGKRLLLNLNFIALFFGPIYLFVLGLWKKNLALLGITMVVGVALGMYEVFTETELPRALDTGLNIAFAMMWASVTNYAYYLKEVKGRQGWNPFEK
;
A
#
# COMPACT_ATOMS: atom_id res chain seq x y z
N MET A 1 35.90 5.14 -0.13
CA MET A 1 34.46 5.37 -0.37
C MET A 1 33.89 5.87 0.93
N GLU A 2 33.71 7.18 1.07
CA GLU A 2 33.03 7.75 2.23
C GLU A 2 31.58 7.26 2.21
N SER A 3 31.18 6.52 3.26
CA SER A 3 29.79 6.19 3.49
C SER A 3 29.04 7.50 3.72
N ILE A 4 28.22 7.93 2.76
CA ILE A 4 27.28 9.03 2.95
C ILE A 4 26.49 8.70 4.24
N PRO A 5 26.53 9.55 5.27
CA PRO A 5 25.78 9.31 6.50
C PRO A 5 24.32 9.12 6.11
N GLN A 6 23.77 7.92 6.40
CA GLN A 6 22.34 7.73 6.29
C GLN A 6 21.69 8.77 7.22
N PRO A 7 20.77 9.61 6.72
CA PRO A 7 20.09 10.57 7.57
C PRO A 7 19.57 9.85 8.80
N GLN A 8 19.97 10.31 9.99
CA GLN A 8 19.45 9.79 11.25
C GLN A 8 17.92 9.80 11.14
N LEU A 9 17.29 8.65 11.34
CA LEU A 9 15.84 8.50 11.23
C LEU A 9 15.13 9.38 12.27
N ASP A 10 14.82 10.63 11.93
CA ASP A 10 14.05 11.52 12.78
C ASP A 10 12.55 11.27 12.55
N LEU A 11 11.99 10.39 13.38
CA LEU A 11 10.57 10.07 13.38
C LEU A 11 9.73 11.13 14.11
N ASN A 12 10.34 12.00 14.92
CA ASN A 12 9.60 12.88 15.83
C ASN A 12 8.70 13.88 15.09
N ARG A 13 9.03 14.19 13.83
CA ARG A 13 8.20 15.01 12.93
C ARG A 13 6.89 14.36 12.47
N TYR A 14 6.71 13.04 12.67
CA TYR A 14 5.49 12.32 12.27
C TYR A 14 4.53 12.09 13.42
N LYS A 15 3.25 11.89 13.11
CA LYS A 15 2.25 11.46 14.10
C LYS A 15 2.60 10.07 14.67
N PRO A 16 2.26 9.75 15.93
CA PRO A 16 2.65 8.50 16.59
C PRO A 16 2.35 7.22 15.79
N LYS A 17 1.19 7.14 15.12
CA LYS A 17 0.85 5.99 14.26
C LYS A 17 1.82 5.81 13.09
N TRP A 18 2.34 6.89 12.52
CA TRP A 18 3.32 6.84 11.44
C TRP A 18 4.71 6.47 11.96
N GLN A 19 5.11 7.03 13.10
CA GLN A 19 6.36 6.66 13.77
C GLN A 19 6.43 5.14 14.00
N GLU A 20 5.37 4.56 14.56
CA GLU A 20 5.30 3.12 14.84
C GLU A 20 5.43 2.27 13.57
N ARG A 21 4.72 2.64 12.49
CA ARG A 21 4.81 1.95 11.20
C ARG A 21 6.23 2.01 10.64
N PHE A 22 6.81 3.21 10.63
CA PHE A 22 8.13 3.45 10.05
C PHE A 22 9.22 2.74 10.83
N ALA A 23 9.17 2.79 12.17
CA ALA A 23 10.09 2.07 13.04
C ALA A 23 10.03 0.55 12.79
N PHE A 24 8.83 -0.01 12.63
CA PHE A 24 8.67 -1.43 12.33
C PHE A 24 9.28 -1.81 10.98
N PHE A 25 9.03 -1.03 9.93
CA PHE A 25 9.58 -1.29 8.59
C PHE A 25 11.10 -1.08 8.52
N GLU A 26 11.65 -0.12 9.29
CA GLU A 26 13.10 0.07 9.39
C GLU A 26 13.77 -1.14 10.06
N ALA A 27 13.18 -1.64 11.15
CA ALA A 27 13.74 -2.75 11.91
C ALA A 27 13.61 -4.12 11.21
N HIS A 28 12.51 -4.34 10.46
CA HIS A 28 12.16 -5.67 9.95
C HIS A 28 12.05 -5.75 8.42
N GLY A 29 12.21 -4.63 7.71
CA GLY A 29 12.19 -4.59 6.26
C GLY A 29 10.77 -4.55 5.66
N TYR A 30 10.65 -5.01 4.41
CA TYR A 30 9.42 -4.91 3.64
C TYR A 30 8.38 -5.97 4.01
N PRO A 31 7.07 -5.66 3.85
CA PRO A 31 6.00 -6.63 3.99
C PRO A 31 6.20 -7.85 3.09
N GLY A 32 6.32 -9.03 3.69
CA GLY A 32 6.54 -10.29 2.99
C GLY A 32 7.97 -10.83 3.05
N SER A 33 8.94 -10.07 3.57
CA SER A 33 10.26 -10.62 3.91
C SER A 33 10.17 -11.59 5.11
N GLN A 34 11.15 -12.48 5.25
CA GLN A 34 11.17 -13.44 6.36
C GLN A 34 11.19 -12.73 7.72
N ALA A 35 12.10 -11.75 7.90
CA ALA A 35 12.22 -10.98 9.15
C ALA A 35 10.93 -10.21 9.48
N TYR A 36 10.30 -9.57 8.47
CA TYR A 36 9.00 -8.93 8.64
C TYR A 36 7.95 -9.92 9.12
N ASN A 37 7.82 -11.06 8.46
CA ASN A 37 6.76 -12.03 8.75
C ASN A 37 6.91 -12.65 10.15
N GLU A 38 8.13 -12.94 10.59
CA GLU A 38 8.41 -13.44 11.93
C GLU A 38 8.02 -12.41 13.00
N ALA A 39 8.52 -11.18 12.89
CA ALA A 39 8.19 -10.10 13.82
C ALA A 39 6.70 -9.75 13.79
N PHE A 40 6.09 -9.74 12.60
CA PHE A 40 4.68 -9.40 12.41
C PHE A 40 3.75 -10.42 13.08
N LYS A 41 4.08 -11.72 13.02
CA LYS A 41 3.29 -12.78 13.68
C LYS A 41 3.32 -12.69 15.20
N ALA A 42 4.40 -12.18 15.79
CA ALA A 42 4.52 -12.00 17.23
C ALA A 42 3.67 -10.82 17.76
N LEU A 43 3.14 -9.96 16.89
CA LEU A 43 2.38 -8.78 17.30
C LEU A 43 0.91 -9.09 17.67
N PRO A 44 0.35 -8.36 18.64
CA PRO A 44 -1.10 -8.35 18.90
C PRO A 44 -1.91 -7.99 17.64
N ALA A 45 -3.15 -8.48 17.54
CA ALA A 45 -3.99 -8.31 16.35
C ALA A 45 -4.17 -6.84 15.93
N GLY A 46 -4.37 -5.92 16.89
CA GLY A 46 -4.53 -4.49 16.58
C GLY A 46 -3.27 -3.86 15.97
N LYS A 47 -2.09 -4.29 16.40
CA LYS A 47 -0.79 -3.83 15.86
C LYS A 47 -0.56 -4.38 14.45
N ARG A 48 -0.91 -5.65 14.25
CA ARG A 48 -0.92 -6.27 12.91
C ARG A 48 -1.82 -5.49 11.94
N LEU A 49 -3.03 -5.13 12.36
CA LEU A 49 -3.95 -4.33 11.55
C LEU A 49 -3.39 -2.93 11.24
N LEU A 50 -2.79 -2.27 12.23
CA LEU A 50 -2.21 -0.93 12.07
C LEU A 50 -1.07 -0.89 11.04
N LEU A 51 -0.25 -1.95 10.99
CA LEU A 51 0.88 -2.08 10.08
C LEU A 51 0.44 -2.48 8.68
N ASN A 52 -0.42 -3.50 8.57
CA ASN A 52 -0.85 -4.02 7.26
C ASN A 52 -1.88 -3.14 6.57
N LEU A 53 -2.79 -2.46 7.29
CA LEU A 53 -3.87 -1.70 6.68
C LEU A 53 -3.85 -0.23 7.08
N ASN A 54 -4.06 0.62 6.09
CA ASN A 54 -4.37 2.02 6.31
C ASN A 54 -5.88 2.24 6.18
N PHE A 55 -6.55 2.47 7.31
CA PHE A 55 -8.00 2.65 7.35
C PHE A 55 -8.49 3.85 6.52
N ILE A 56 -7.72 4.94 6.44
CA ILE A 56 -8.12 6.10 5.62
C ILE A 56 -8.03 5.73 4.13
N ALA A 57 -6.97 5.04 3.72
CA ALA A 57 -6.83 4.58 2.34
C ALA A 57 -7.83 3.47 1.96
N LEU A 58 -8.40 2.74 2.93
CA LEU A 58 -9.44 1.76 2.65
C LEU A 58 -10.69 2.41 2.05
N PHE A 59 -11.10 3.57 2.56
CA PHE A 59 -12.30 4.28 2.08
C PHE A 59 -11.98 5.37 1.06
N PHE A 60 -10.79 5.98 1.17
CA PHE A 60 -10.40 7.15 0.38
C PHE A 60 -9.12 6.92 -0.42
N GLY A 61 -8.78 5.67 -0.76
CA GLY A 61 -7.50 5.25 -1.36
C GLY A 61 -6.95 6.22 -2.40
N PRO A 62 -7.56 6.34 -3.59
CA PRO A 62 -7.06 7.20 -4.65
C PRO A 62 -6.80 8.65 -4.22
N ILE A 63 -7.73 9.26 -3.46
CA ILE A 63 -7.61 10.65 -3.01
C ILE A 63 -6.50 10.78 -1.95
N TYR A 64 -6.49 9.87 -0.97
CA TYR A 64 -5.57 9.91 0.15
C TYR A 64 -4.12 9.68 -0.24
N LEU A 65 -3.85 8.80 -1.22
CA LEU A 65 -2.48 8.64 -1.74
C LEU A 65 -1.97 9.90 -2.42
N PHE A 66 -2.82 10.69 -3.09
CA PHE A 66 -2.40 12.01 -3.60
C PHE A 66 -2.09 12.99 -2.48
N VAL A 67 -2.89 13.01 -1.41
CA VAL A 67 -2.62 13.83 -0.20
C VAL A 67 -1.27 13.46 0.42
N LEU A 68 -0.94 12.16 0.45
CA LEU A 68 0.36 11.68 0.90
C LEU A 68 1.49 11.88 -0.12
N GLY A 69 1.23 12.46 -1.29
CA GLY A 69 2.23 12.67 -2.34
C GLY A 69 2.72 11.39 -3.03
N LEU A 70 1.98 10.28 -2.93
CA LEU A 70 2.32 8.96 -3.50
C LEU A 70 1.86 8.81 -4.96
N TRP A 71 1.96 9.89 -5.76
CA TRP A 71 1.31 10.00 -7.06
C TRP A 71 1.69 8.90 -8.06
N LYS A 72 2.98 8.52 -8.18
CA LYS A 72 3.41 7.45 -9.12
C LYS A 72 2.78 6.10 -8.83
N LYS A 73 2.90 5.63 -7.57
CA LYS A 73 2.30 4.35 -7.15
C LYS A 73 0.77 4.42 -7.25
N ASN A 74 0.17 5.57 -6.94
CA ASN A 74 -1.27 5.76 -7.07
C ASN A 74 -1.76 5.65 -8.52
N LEU A 75 -1.07 6.31 -9.46
CA LEU A 75 -1.37 6.19 -10.89
C LEU A 75 -1.18 4.76 -11.40
N ALA A 76 -0.18 4.03 -10.91
CA ALA A 76 -0.02 2.62 -11.24
C ALA A 76 -1.20 1.77 -10.73
N LEU A 77 -1.66 1.99 -9.49
CA LEU A 77 -2.83 1.31 -8.95
C LEU A 77 -4.11 1.64 -9.74
N LEU A 78 -4.32 2.91 -10.10
CA LEU A 78 -5.42 3.33 -10.96
C LEU A 78 -5.36 2.67 -12.35
N GLY A 79 -4.16 2.55 -12.93
CA GLY A 79 -3.94 1.85 -14.18
C GLY A 79 -4.33 0.36 -14.07
N ILE A 80 -3.94 -0.31 -13.00
CA ILE A 80 -4.32 -1.71 -12.73
C ILE A 80 -5.85 -1.83 -12.64
N THR A 81 -6.51 -0.98 -11.86
CA THR A 81 -7.97 -1.05 -11.71
C THR A 81 -8.70 -0.75 -13.01
N MET A 82 -8.19 0.19 -13.81
CA MET A 82 -8.75 0.51 -15.12
C MET A 82 -8.61 -0.67 -16.09
N VAL A 83 -7.43 -1.29 -16.18
CA VAL A 83 -7.18 -2.44 -17.07
C VAL A 83 -8.09 -3.61 -16.70
N VAL A 84 -8.24 -3.91 -15.41
CA VAL A 84 -9.14 -4.98 -14.96
C VAL A 84 -10.60 -4.65 -15.29
N GLY A 85 -11.04 -3.43 -15.02
CA GLY A 85 -12.42 -3.01 -15.34
C GLY A 85 -12.74 -3.08 -16.83
N VAL A 86 -11.82 -2.58 -17.68
CA VAL A 86 -11.96 -2.67 -19.14
C VAL A 86 -11.96 -4.12 -19.59
N ALA A 87 -11.07 -4.97 -19.09
CA ALA A 87 -11.01 -6.37 -19.48
C ALA A 87 -12.32 -7.12 -19.15
N LEU A 88 -12.91 -6.86 -17.98
CA LEU A 88 -14.19 -7.44 -17.58
C LEU A 88 -15.35 -6.93 -18.43
N GLY A 89 -15.41 -5.61 -18.69
CA GLY A 89 -16.44 -5.05 -19.58
C GLY A 89 -16.34 -5.59 -21.02
N MET A 90 -15.12 -5.75 -21.55
CA MET A 90 -14.91 -6.38 -22.86
C MET A 90 -15.36 -7.85 -22.85
N TYR A 91 -15.11 -8.59 -21.76
CA TYR A 91 -15.58 -9.96 -21.61
C TYR A 91 -17.12 -10.04 -21.69
N GLU A 92 -17.83 -9.17 -20.97
CA GLU A 92 -19.30 -9.13 -21.02
C GLU A 92 -19.82 -8.84 -22.43
N VAL A 93 -19.21 -7.88 -23.13
CA VAL A 93 -19.58 -7.52 -24.50
C VAL A 93 -19.33 -8.67 -25.49
N PHE A 94 -18.21 -9.37 -25.39
CA PHE A 94 -17.88 -10.45 -26.34
C PHE A 94 -18.59 -11.76 -26.07
N THR A 95 -19.00 -12.00 -24.82
CA THR A 95 -19.64 -13.26 -24.41
C THR A 95 -21.15 -13.12 -24.23
N GLU A 96 -21.70 -11.91 -24.39
CA GLU A 96 -23.10 -11.58 -24.11
C GLU A 96 -23.55 -12.07 -22.71
N THR A 97 -22.61 -12.17 -21.77
CA THR A 97 -22.82 -12.70 -20.43
C THR A 97 -22.62 -11.59 -19.42
N GLU A 98 -23.64 -11.30 -18.62
CA GLU A 98 -23.53 -10.38 -17.50
C GLU A 98 -22.76 -11.00 -16.34
N LEU A 99 -21.75 -10.31 -15.83
CA LEU A 99 -21.04 -10.78 -14.65
C LEU A 99 -21.90 -10.61 -13.40
N PRO A 100 -21.85 -11.55 -12.45
CA PRO A 100 -22.62 -11.43 -11.22
C PRO A 100 -22.22 -10.18 -10.43
N ARG A 101 -23.20 -9.44 -9.90
CA ARG A 101 -22.97 -8.27 -9.03
C ARG A 101 -22.03 -8.56 -7.84
N ALA A 102 -22.04 -9.80 -7.36
CA ALA A 102 -21.12 -10.25 -6.31
C ALA A 102 -19.65 -10.15 -6.73
N LEU A 103 -19.32 -10.42 -8.00
CA LEU A 103 -17.96 -10.29 -8.53
C LEU A 103 -17.52 -8.83 -8.53
N ASP A 104 -18.36 -7.93 -9.06
CA ASP A 104 -18.08 -6.50 -9.09
C ASP A 104 -17.89 -5.94 -7.67
N THR A 105 -18.75 -6.33 -6.73
CA THR A 105 -18.63 -5.94 -5.32
C THR A 105 -17.32 -6.46 -4.71
N GLY A 106 -16.99 -7.73 -4.97
CA GLY A 106 -15.74 -8.34 -4.51
C GLY A 106 -14.50 -7.62 -5.05
N LEU A 107 -14.51 -7.21 -6.32
CA LEU A 107 -13.41 -6.47 -6.95
C LEU A 107 -13.24 -5.07 -6.35
N ASN A 108 -14.34 -4.35 -6.13
CA ASN A 108 -14.28 -3.04 -5.47
C ASN A 108 -13.67 -3.15 -4.06
N ILE A 109 -14.06 -4.17 -3.30
CA ILE A 109 -13.45 -4.45 -1.99
C ILE A 109 -11.97 -4.81 -2.13
N ALA A 110 -11.61 -5.66 -3.09
CA ALA A 110 -10.23 -6.06 -3.32
C ALA A 110 -9.34 -4.86 -3.68
N PHE A 111 -9.83 -3.95 -4.52
CA PHE A 111 -9.11 -2.72 -4.87
C PHE A 111 -8.98 -1.77 -3.68
N ALA A 112 -10.05 -1.56 -2.91
CA ALA A 112 -9.99 -0.78 -1.66
C ALA A 112 -8.92 -1.34 -0.70
N MET A 113 -8.89 -2.66 -0.54
CA MET A 113 -7.88 -3.37 0.27
C MET A 113 -6.47 -3.24 -0.29
N MET A 114 -6.32 -3.19 -1.62
CA MET A 114 -5.03 -2.98 -2.29
C MET A 114 -4.45 -1.60 -1.95
N TRP A 115 -5.24 -0.53 -2.07
CA TRP A 115 -4.81 0.81 -1.62
C TRP A 115 -4.48 0.83 -0.13
N ALA A 116 -5.35 0.25 0.71
CA ALA A 116 -5.14 0.18 2.15
C ALA A 116 -3.82 -0.50 2.52
N SER A 117 -3.47 -1.59 1.83
CA SER A 117 -2.31 -2.42 2.13
C SER A 117 -0.99 -1.79 1.65
N VAL A 118 -1.00 -1.12 0.50
CA VAL A 118 0.20 -0.48 -0.08
C VAL A 118 0.60 0.79 0.68
N THR A 119 -0.38 1.54 1.17
CA THR A 119 -0.18 2.93 1.65
C THR A 119 0.91 3.05 2.71
N ASN A 120 0.91 2.18 3.73
CA ASN A 120 1.79 2.35 4.88
C ASN A 120 3.26 2.22 4.49
N TYR A 121 3.60 1.16 3.74
CA TYR A 121 4.96 0.89 3.31
C TYR A 121 5.42 1.85 2.21
N ALA A 122 4.53 2.20 1.28
CA ALA A 122 4.81 3.20 0.25
C ALA A 122 5.15 4.58 0.85
N TYR A 123 4.43 4.99 1.90
CA TYR A 123 4.69 6.25 2.58
C TYR A 123 6.03 6.22 3.33
N TYR A 124 6.36 5.09 3.98
CA TYR A 124 7.68 4.87 4.57
C TYR A 124 8.81 4.99 3.54
N LEU A 125 8.70 4.30 2.39
CA LEU A 125 9.71 4.37 1.34
C LEU A 125 9.96 5.82 0.88
N LYS A 126 8.88 6.59 0.72
CA LYS A 126 8.98 8.00 0.31
C LYS A 126 9.63 8.86 1.39
N GLU A 127 9.14 8.79 2.62
CA GLU A 127 9.50 9.71 3.71
C GLU A 127 10.83 9.38 4.40
N VAL A 128 11.18 8.09 4.46
CA VAL A 128 12.37 7.59 5.17
C VAL A 128 13.48 7.23 4.19
N LYS A 129 13.14 6.57 3.07
CA LYS A 129 14.14 6.11 2.10
C LYS A 129 14.30 7.03 0.89
N GLY A 130 13.50 8.10 0.77
CA GLY A 130 13.50 8.99 -0.39
C GLY A 130 13.08 8.30 -1.70
N ARG A 131 12.45 7.12 -1.62
CA ARG A 131 12.11 6.28 -2.77
C ARG A 131 10.64 6.46 -3.16
N GLN A 132 10.41 6.98 -4.36
CA GLN A 132 9.09 7.11 -4.97
C GLN A 132 9.09 6.56 -6.40
N GLY A 133 9.05 5.23 -6.52
CA GLY A 133 8.99 4.51 -7.81
C GLY A 133 7.55 4.20 -8.28
N TRP A 134 7.42 3.65 -9.48
CA TRP A 134 6.14 3.27 -10.09
C TRP A 134 5.55 1.95 -9.59
N ASN A 135 6.39 1.02 -9.11
CA ASN A 135 5.91 -0.28 -8.60
C ASN A 135 5.20 -0.08 -7.24
N PRO A 136 3.87 -0.29 -7.12
CA PRO A 136 3.18 -0.16 -5.84
C PRO A 136 3.53 -1.30 -4.86
N PHE A 137 4.08 -2.41 -5.35
CA PHE A 137 4.47 -3.60 -4.58
C PHE A 137 6.00 -3.71 -4.44
N GLU A 138 6.65 -2.56 -4.21
CA GLU A 138 8.09 -2.48 -4.02
C GLU A 138 8.54 -3.26 -2.77
N LYS A 139 9.68 -3.96 -2.89
CA LYS A 139 10.32 -4.73 -1.82
C LYS A 139 11.60 -4.01 -1.37
#